data_AF-A0A2P8F8M1-F1
#
_entry.id   AF-A0A2P8F8M1-F1
#
_cell.length_a   1.000
_cell.length_b   1.000
_cell.length_c   1.000
_cell.angle_alpha   90.00
_cell.angle_beta   90.00
_cell.angle_gamma   90.00
#
_symmetry.space_group_name_H-M   'P 1'
#
loop_
_entity.id
_entity.type
_entity.pdbx_description
1 polymer ?
#
loop_
_entity_poly.entity_id
_entity_poly.type
_entity_poly.pdbx_seq_one_letter_code
_entity_poly.pdbx_strand_id
1 'polypeptide(L)'
;MVRCSKIFPRLQRLDRQFCLRNIYYTNSIMGTPTSIVRLISFFAILLSGCTDDQPQQGVNCTEEFRAATLYVPGAPLTDSFTIRLSKSDTIRIKGNADFRQGYYVVLDDHYQAKLENQQDNFRFIGKRGNEVVVQEDFVFKADQCHITKVSGKNKL
;
A
#
# COMPACT_ATOMS: atom_id res chain seq x y z
N MET A 1 -8.38 24.66 -17.21
CA MET A 1 -8.95 25.73 -16.36
C MET A 1 -10.47 25.56 -16.35
N VAL A 2 -11.04 24.91 -15.33
CA VAL A 2 -12.34 25.16 -14.67
C VAL A 2 -12.36 24.23 -13.44
N ARG A 3 -12.97 24.73 -12.36
CA ARG A 3 -12.80 24.38 -10.95
C ARG A 3 -14.14 23.86 -10.40
N CYS A 4 -14.10 22.94 -9.42
CA CYS A 4 -15.07 22.76 -8.31
C CYS A 4 -16.56 22.44 -8.68
N SER A 5 -17.43 21.84 -7.86
CA SER A 5 -17.43 21.43 -6.46
C SER A 5 -18.57 20.41 -6.23
N LYS A 6 -18.54 19.76 -5.08
CA LYS A 6 -19.53 18.80 -4.52
C LYS A 6 -20.94 19.38 -4.42
N ILE A 7 -21.97 18.57 -4.69
CA ILE A 7 -23.34 18.73 -4.14
C ILE A 7 -23.95 17.32 -3.89
N PHE A 8 -24.16 16.96 -2.62
CA PHE A 8 -25.21 16.03 -2.17
C PHE A 8 -26.47 16.90 -1.92
N PRO A 9 -27.70 16.45 -2.20
CA PRO A 9 -28.45 15.70 -1.16
C PRO A 9 -29.51 14.67 -1.66
N ARG A 10 -29.66 13.59 -0.88
CA ARG A 10 -30.90 13.03 -0.28
C ARG A 10 -32.26 13.34 -0.97
N LEU A 11 -33.02 12.31 -1.38
CA LEU A 11 -34.47 12.07 -1.19
C LEU A 11 -34.95 10.95 -2.16
N GLN A 12 -35.26 9.75 -1.64
CA GLN A 12 -36.59 9.21 -1.37
C GLN A 12 -37.35 8.57 -2.57
N ARG A 13 -37.88 7.37 -2.26
CA ARG A 13 -39.20 6.82 -2.63
C ARG A 13 -39.30 5.88 -3.84
N LEU A 14 -39.40 4.60 -3.49
CA LEU A 14 -40.33 3.59 -4.01
C LEU A 14 -41.61 4.20 -4.62
N ASP A 15 -42.02 3.76 -5.83
CA ASP A 15 -43.22 2.93 -6.05
C ASP A 15 -43.63 2.84 -7.53
N ARG A 16 -44.36 1.74 -7.83
CA ARG A 16 -45.32 1.50 -8.94
C ARG A 16 -44.75 1.21 -10.34
N GLN A 17 -44.91 -0.02 -10.84
CA GLN A 17 -46.13 -0.70 -11.36
C GLN A 17 -46.39 -0.45 -12.85
N PHE A 18 -46.47 -1.57 -13.57
CA PHE A 18 -47.36 -1.86 -14.70
C PHE A 18 -47.26 -1.03 -15.98
N CYS A 19 -46.81 -1.70 -17.05
CA CYS A 19 -47.45 -1.58 -18.35
C CYS A 19 -47.57 -2.97 -18.98
N LEU A 20 -48.77 -3.55 -18.87
CA LEU A 20 -49.21 -4.69 -19.66
C LEU A 20 -49.41 -4.24 -21.12
N ARG A 21 -48.96 -5.04 -22.08
CA ARG A 21 -49.59 -5.13 -23.40
C ARG A 21 -49.80 -6.60 -23.76
N ASN A 22 -51.08 -6.96 -23.79
CA ASN A 22 -51.64 -8.16 -24.40
C ASN A 22 -51.73 -7.96 -25.91
N ILE A 23 -51.29 -8.92 -26.72
CA ILE A 23 -51.98 -9.34 -27.96
C ILE A 23 -51.88 -10.86 -28.05
N TYR A 24 -53.02 -11.46 -28.39
CA TYR A 24 -53.39 -12.87 -28.30
C TYR A 24 -53.25 -13.64 -29.63
N TYR A 25 -53.15 -14.98 -29.50
CA TYR A 25 -53.64 -16.07 -30.38
C TYR A 25 -52.98 -16.24 -31.77
N THR A 26 -52.74 -17.44 -32.34
CA THR A 26 -53.26 -18.81 -32.15
C THR A 26 -52.22 -19.88 -32.56
N ASN A 27 -52.43 -21.08 -32.03
CA ASN A 27 -51.75 -22.37 -32.29
C ASN A 27 -51.56 -22.74 -33.78
N SER A 28 -50.47 -23.45 -34.09
CA SER A 28 -50.51 -24.80 -34.72
C SER A 28 -49.11 -25.45 -34.88
N ILE A 29 -48.97 -26.61 -34.22
CA ILE A 29 -48.48 -27.89 -34.75
C ILE A 29 -46.99 -28.07 -35.12
N MET A 30 -46.46 -29.20 -34.59
CA MET A 30 -45.36 -30.05 -35.08
C MET A 30 -43.90 -29.65 -34.81
N GLY A 31 -43.31 -30.36 -33.84
CA GLY A 31 -42.26 -31.35 -34.15
C GLY A 31 -40.81 -30.87 -34.27
N THR A 32 -40.01 -31.27 -33.28
CA THR A 32 -38.53 -31.45 -33.28
C THR A 32 -37.65 -30.21 -33.11
N PRO A 33 -36.38 -30.37 -32.66
CA PRO A 33 -35.90 -31.02 -31.44
C PRO A 33 -35.42 -29.97 -30.42
N THR A 34 -35.75 -30.18 -29.15
CA THR A 34 -35.47 -29.28 -28.00
C THR A 34 -33.99 -29.11 -27.61
N SER A 35 -33.04 -29.34 -28.51
CA SER A 35 -31.61 -29.48 -28.14
C SER A 35 -30.70 -28.32 -28.52
N ILE A 36 -31.03 -27.49 -29.52
CA ILE A 36 -30.05 -26.48 -30.02
C ILE A 36 -30.27 -25.10 -29.38
N VAL A 37 -31.51 -24.71 -29.10
CA VAL A 37 -31.84 -23.36 -28.61
C VAL A 37 -31.29 -23.10 -27.20
N ARG A 38 -31.16 -24.14 -26.37
CA ARG A 38 -30.54 -24.03 -25.05
C ARG A 38 -29.01 -23.93 -25.09
N LEU A 39 -28.37 -24.39 -26.17
CA LEU A 39 -26.92 -24.30 -26.34
C LEU A 39 -26.49 -22.88 -26.73
N ILE A 40 -27.29 -22.18 -27.53
CA ILE A 40 -26.98 -20.82 -28.01
C ILE A 40 -27.10 -19.78 -26.88
N SER A 41 -28.05 -19.96 -25.96
CA SER A 41 -28.22 -19.05 -24.81
C SER A 41 -27.13 -19.17 -23.74
N PHE A 42 -26.36 -20.27 -23.71
CA PHE A 42 -25.24 -20.45 -22.79
C PHE A 42 -23.92 -19.91 -23.36
N PHE A 43 -23.81 -19.72 -24.67
CA PHE A 43 -22.58 -19.22 -25.32
C PHE A 43 -22.45 -17.69 -25.27
N ALA A 44 -23.54 -16.96 -25.01
CA ALA A 44 -23.53 -15.49 -24.97
C ALA A 44 -22.97 -14.88 -23.68
N ILE A 45 -22.72 -15.68 -22.63
CA ILE A 45 -22.24 -15.19 -21.33
C ILE A 45 -20.69 -15.14 -21.27
N LEU A 46 -19.99 -15.73 -22.24
CA LEU A 46 -18.53 -15.87 -22.21
C LEU A 46 -17.73 -14.66 -22.71
N LEU A 47 -18.38 -13.57 -23.14
CA LEU A 47 -17.71 -12.41 -23.74
C LEU A 47 -17.78 -11.11 -22.92
N SER A 48 -18.27 -11.16 -21.68
CA SER A 48 -18.14 -10.03 -20.74
C SER A 48 -16.85 -10.16 -19.92
N GLY A 49 -15.71 -10.24 -20.62
CA GLY A 49 -14.41 -10.05 -19.99
C GLY A 49 -14.15 -8.55 -19.85
N CYS A 50 -13.97 -8.08 -18.61
CA CYS A 50 -13.46 -6.74 -18.37
C CYS A 50 -12.09 -6.59 -19.05
N THR A 51 -11.93 -5.62 -19.94
CA THR A 51 -10.62 -5.12 -20.30
C THR A 51 -10.17 -4.24 -19.13
N ASP A 52 -9.27 -4.75 -18.29
CA ASP A 52 -8.55 -3.88 -17.36
C ASP A 52 -7.66 -2.96 -18.22
N ASP A 53 -8.05 -1.68 -18.23
CA ASP A 53 -7.32 -0.62 -18.89
C ASP A 53 -5.94 -0.46 -18.25
N GLN A 54 -4.94 -0.48 -19.14
CA GLN A 54 -3.54 -0.08 -18.95
C GLN A 54 -2.66 -1.02 -18.09
N PRO A 55 -1.49 -1.45 -18.60
CA PRO A 55 -0.44 -1.99 -17.75
C PRO A 55 0.10 -0.84 -16.91
N GLN A 56 -0.49 -0.59 -15.73
CA GLN A 56 0.30 0.00 -14.66
C GLN A 56 1.49 -0.93 -14.50
N GLN A 57 2.70 -0.42 -14.71
CA GLN A 57 3.93 -1.09 -14.29
C GLN A 57 3.97 -1.12 -12.75
N GLY A 58 2.98 -1.75 -12.13
CA GLY A 58 2.85 -1.91 -10.70
C GLY A 58 3.74 -3.07 -10.30
N VAL A 59 4.87 -2.76 -9.67
CA VAL A 59 5.65 -3.80 -8.99
C VAL A 59 4.78 -4.39 -7.89
N ASN A 60 4.59 -5.70 -7.92
CA ASN A 60 3.84 -6.42 -6.92
C ASN A 60 4.78 -6.69 -5.72
N CYS A 61 4.70 -5.85 -4.70
CA CYS A 61 5.46 -6.02 -3.46
C CYS A 61 4.85 -7.12 -2.59
N THR A 62 5.70 -7.89 -1.91
CA THR A 62 5.24 -8.78 -0.84
C THR A 62 4.80 -7.95 0.37
N GLU A 63 3.98 -8.52 1.26
CA GLU A 63 3.65 -7.90 2.57
C GLU A 63 4.80 -8.00 3.59
N GLU A 64 6.05 -8.08 3.11
CA GLU A 64 7.24 -8.09 3.98
C GLU A 64 7.46 -6.69 4.56
N PHE A 65 7.84 -6.60 5.83
CA PHE A 65 8.25 -5.32 6.44
C PHE A 65 9.72 -5.40 6.85
N ARG A 66 10.53 -4.45 6.38
CA ARG A 66 11.96 -4.36 6.66
C ARG A 66 12.31 -3.19 7.56
N ALA A 67 13.24 -3.46 8.47
CA ALA A 67 13.79 -2.49 9.39
C ALA A 67 15.28 -2.77 9.60
N ALA A 68 16.09 -1.71 9.63
CA ALA A 68 17.50 -1.80 9.96
C ALA A 68 17.73 -1.36 11.41
N THR A 69 18.43 -2.20 12.18
CA THR A 69 18.66 -1.96 13.61
C THR A 69 20.14 -1.78 13.94
N LEU A 70 20.41 -1.06 15.03
CA LEU A 70 21.71 -0.93 15.67
C LEU A 70 21.63 -1.44 17.11
N TYR A 71 22.53 -2.35 17.49
CA TYR A 71 22.73 -2.72 18.89
C TYR A 71 23.63 -1.72 19.61
N VAL A 72 23.15 -1.20 20.73
CA VAL A 72 23.86 -0.26 21.62
C VAL A 72 23.98 -0.90 23.00
N PRO A 73 25.20 -1.24 23.47
CA PRO A 73 25.40 -1.86 24.77
C PRO A 73 25.20 -0.87 25.93
N GLY A 74 24.96 -1.43 27.11
CA GLY A 74 24.84 -0.68 28.37
C GLY A 74 23.40 -0.27 28.69
N ALA A 75 23.25 0.83 29.44
CA ALA A 75 21.94 1.34 29.83
C ALA A 75 21.10 1.75 28.60
N PRO A 76 19.76 1.58 28.64
CA PRO A 76 18.89 2.02 27.56
C PRO A 76 19.08 3.50 27.21
N LEU A 77 18.88 3.84 25.95
CA LEU A 77 18.84 5.22 25.50
C LEU A 77 17.53 5.85 26.00
N THR A 78 17.60 7.10 26.44
CA THR A 78 16.43 7.88 26.85
C THR A 78 15.75 8.57 25.66
N ASP A 79 16.51 8.86 24.61
CA ASP A 79 15.99 9.37 23.34
C ASP A 79 16.83 8.82 22.19
N SER A 80 16.18 8.58 21.04
CA SER A 80 16.86 8.22 19.81
C SER A 80 16.11 8.74 18.59
N PHE A 81 16.87 9.11 17.56
CA PHE A 81 16.34 9.58 16.28
C PHE A 81 17.39 9.46 15.19
N THR A 82 16.94 9.47 13.95
CA THR A 82 17.79 9.42 12.76
C THR A 82 17.64 10.71 11.97
N ILE A 83 18.74 11.27 11.49
CA ILE A 83 18.71 12.47 10.63
C ILE A 83 19.10 12.07 9.21
N ARG A 84 18.29 12.42 8.21
CA ARG A 84 18.71 12.37 6.80
C ARG A 84 19.60 13.58 6.51
N LEU A 85 20.88 13.34 6.21
CA LEU A 85 21.87 14.42 6.17
C LEU A 85 21.65 15.41 5.02
N SER A 86 21.16 14.95 3.86
CA SER A 86 20.93 15.82 2.70
C SER A 86 19.79 16.83 2.87
N LYS A 87 18.78 16.49 3.68
CA LYS A 87 17.55 17.30 3.86
C LYS A 87 17.38 17.83 5.28
N SER A 88 18.20 17.37 6.21
CA SER A 88 18.05 17.63 7.64
C SER A 88 16.69 17.17 8.20
N ASP A 89 16.08 16.15 7.57
CA ASP A 89 14.85 15.54 8.05
C ASP A 89 15.15 14.71 9.29
N THR A 90 14.47 15.01 10.41
CA THR A 90 14.56 14.21 11.63
C THR A 90 13.47 13.15 11.64
N ILE A 91 13.88 11.90 11.81
CA ILE A 91 13.06 10.70 11.72
C ILE A 91 13.00 10.10 13.11
N ARG A 92 11.78 9.98 13.66
CA ARG A 92 11.51 9.41 14.98
C ARG A 92 10.64 8.18 14.82
N ILE A 93 11.19 7.03 15.22
CA ILE A 93 10.48 5.74 15.19
C ILE A 93 9.79 5.57 16.54
N LYS A 94 8.45 5.42 16.51
CA LYS A 94 7.66 5.20 17.73
C LYS A 94 7.91 3.79 18.27
N GLY A 95 8.02 3.65 19.59
CA GLY A 95 8.28 2.35 20.22
C GLY A 95 9.70 1.83 20.04
N ASN A 96 10.65 2.66 19.60
CA ASN A 96 12.03 2.23 19.38
C ASN A 96 12.71 1.72 20.66
N ALA A 97 12.32 2.26 21.82
CA ALA A 97 12.77 1.80 23.13
C ALA A 97 12.19 0.43 23.54
N ASP A 98 11.06 0.03 22.94
CA ASP A 98 10.27 -1.15 23.31
C ASP A 98 10.55 -2.37 22.42
N PHE A 99 11.29 -2.19 21.32
CA PHE A 99 11.47 -3.23 20.30
C PHE A 99 12.20 -4.48 20.84
N ARG A 100 13.41 -4.27 21.36
CA ARG A 100 14.21 -5.31 22.02
C ARG A 100 15.33 -4.63 22.78
N GLN A 101 15.59 -5.06 24.01
CA GLN A 101 16.58 -4.40 24.87
C GLN A 101 17.93 -4.22 24.16
N GLY A 102 18.37 -2.97 24.07
CA GLY A 102 19.64 -2.59 23.44
C GLY A 102 19.61 -2.53 21.91
N TYR A 103 18.54 -2.92 21.22
CA TYR A 103 18.39 -2.77 19.77
C TYR A 103 17.47 -1.61 19.44
N TYR A 104 17.94 -0.73 18.56
CA TYR A 104 17.19 0.43 18.10
C TYR A 104 17.07 0.38 16.59
N VAL A 105 15.85 0.53 16.08
CA VAL A 105 15.57 0.76 14.67
C VAL A 105 16.15 2.11 14.27
N VAL A 106 16.97 2.09 13.23
CA VAL A 106 17.61 3.27 12.63
C VAL A 106 16.71 3.81 11.52
N LEU A 107 16.18 2.93 10.68
CA LEU A 107 15.26 3.26 9.60
C LEU A 107 14.40 2.01 9.30
N ASP A 108 13.16 2.23 8.84
CA ASP A 108 12.24 1.17 8.44
C ASP A 108 11.47 1.54 7.15
N ASP A 109 10.67 0.61 6.66
CA ASP A 109 9.90 0.77 5.42
C ASP A 109 8.88 1.91 5.46
N HIS A 110 8.51 2.47 6.63
CA HIS A 110 7.67 3.67 6.65
C HIS A 110 8.36 4.87 5.96
N TYR A 111 9.69 4.84 5.83
CA TYR A 111 10.45 5.87 5.13
C TYR A 111 10.69 5.57 3.64
N GLN A 112 10.32 4.37 3.16
CA GLN A 112 10.60 3.90 1.79
C GLN A 112 10.15 4.92 0.74
N ALA A 113 8.90 5.40 0.79
CA ALA A 113 8.36 6.33 -0.21
C ALA A 113 9.13 7.66 -0.31
N LYS A 114 9.84 8.07 0.75
CA LYS A 114 10.67 9.29 0.76
C LYS A 114 12.09 9.07 0.25
N LEU A 115 12.51 7.82 0.13
CA LEU A 115 13.83 7.38 -0.31
C LEU A 115 13.79 6.57 -1.61
N GLU A 116 12.60 6.31 -2.15
CA GLU A 116 12.40 5.49 -3.34
C GLU A 116 13.29 5.94 -4.50
N ASN A 117 14.00 4.98 -5.10
CA ASN A 117 14.94 5.18 -6.20
C ASN A 117 16.09 6.15 -5.87
N GLN A 118 16.36 6.36 -4.58
CA GLN A 118 17.44 7.21 -4.09
C GLN A 118 18.33 6.42 -3.13
N GLN A 119 19.54 6.90 -2.95
CA GLN A 119 20.47 6.50 -1.90
C GLN A 119 20.90 7.75 -1.15
N ASP A 120 20.99 7.67 0.18
CA ASP A 120 21.34 8.82 1.01
C ASP A 120 22.07 8.41 2.29
N ASN A 121 22.69 9.42 2.91
CA ASN A 121 23.38 9.30 4.18
C ASN A 121 22.45 9.68 5.33
N PHE A 122 22.48 8.87 6.38
CA PHE A 122 21.69 9.04 7.58
C PHE A 122 22.59 8.97 8.81
N ARG A 123 22.27 9.75 9.83
CA ARG A 123 22.97 9.74 11.11
C ARG A 123 22.01 9.35 12.22
N PHE A 124 22.29 8.21 12.84
CA PHE A 124 21.59 7.79 14.04
C PHE A 124 22.19 8.49 15.26
N ILE A 125 21.35 9.11 16.07
CA ILE A 125 21.71 9.77 17.32
C ILE A 125 20.98 9.07 18.46
N GLY A 126 21.76 8.62 19.45
CA GLY A 126 21.26 8.03 20.69
C GLY A 126 21.71 8.84 21.89
N LYS A 127 20.78 9.12 22.82
CA LYS A 127 21.02 9.92 24.01
C LYS A 127 20.76 9.15 25.30
N ARG A 128 21.49 9.51 26.35
CA ARG A 128 21.19 9.15 27.75
C ARG A 128 21.06 10.44 28.55
N GLY A 129 19.85 10.76 28.99
CA GLY A 129 19.50 12.11 29.44
C GLY A 129 19.72 13.13 28.32
N ASN A 130 20.52 14.15 28.61
CA ASN A 130 20.85 15.23 27.66
C ASN A 130 22.14 14.98 26.87
N GLU A 131 22.87 13.90 27.16
CA GLU A 131 24.15 13.59 26.53
C GLU A 131 23.95 12.70 25.30
N VAL A 132 24.64 13.02 24.20
CA VAL A 132 24.73 12.15 23.02
C VAL A 132 25.81 11.11 23.29
N VAL A 133 25.41 9.85 23.41
CA VAL A 133 26.31 8.72 23.68
C VAL A 133 26.52 7.82 22.47
N VAL A 134 25.68 7.97 21.45
CA VAL A 134 25.80 7.28 20.16
C VAL A 134 25.61 8.28 19.04
N GLN A 135 26.55 8.26 18.09
CA GLN A 135 26.44 8.98 16.83
C GLN A 135 27.07 8.11 15.73
N GLU A 136 26.25 7.52 14.88
CA GLU A 136 26.71 6.59 13.85
C GLU A 136 26.07 6.90 12.49
N ASP A 137 26.89 6.81 11.45
CA ASP A 137 26.48 7.08 10.08
C ASP A 137 26.12 5.79 9.34
N PHE A 138 25.10 5.90 8.50
CA PHE A 138 24.52 4.83 7.72
C PHE A 138 24.27 5.31 6.29
N VAL A 139 24.32 4.37 5.34
CA VAL A 139 23.86 4.61 3.97
C VAL A 139 22.68 3.70 3.70
N PHE A 140 21.58 4.29 3.27
CA PHE A 140 20.37 3.58 2.89
C PHE A 140 19.99 3.91 1.46
N LYS A 141 19.41 2.93 0.77
CA LYS A 141 18.69 3.12 -0.48
C LYS A 141 17.29 2.52 -0.35
N ALA A 142 16.40 2.83 -1.27
CA ALA A 142 15.12 2.14 -1.36
C ALA A 142 14.75 1.84 -2.81
N ASP A 143 14.17 0.65 -3.03
CA ASP A 143 13.42 0.36 -4.24
C ASP A 143 11.94 0.70 -4.03
N GLN A 144 11.05 0.23 -4.90
CA GLN A 144 9.61 0.50 -4.85
C GLN A 144 8.89 -0.18 -3.67
N CYS A 145 9.54 -1.11 -2.97
CA CYS A 145 8.93 -1.92 -1.92
C CYS A 145 9.60 -1.71 -0.57
N HIS A 146 10.94 -1.70 -0.51
CA HIS A 146 11.67 -1.74 0.74
C HIS A 146 12.87 -0.80 0.81
N ILE A 147 13.22 -0.42 2.03
CA ILE A 147 14.54 0.11 2.33
C ILE A 147 15.60 -1.01 2.30
N THR A 148 16.83 -0.64 1.94
CA THR A 148 18.01 -1.51 2.00
C THR A 148 19.15 -0.74 2.65
N LYS A 149 19.74 -1.30 3.70
CA LYS A 149 20.98 -0.79 4.26
C LYS A 149 22.16 -1.14 3.35
N VAL A 150 22.85 -0.12 2.85
CA VAL A 150 24.06 -0.27 2.03
C VAL A 150 25.29 -0.33 2.92
N SER A 151 25.36 0.50 3.97
CA SER A 151 26.46 0.49 4.94
C SER A 151 26.02 1.01 6.32
N GLY A 152 26.87 0.76 7.33
CA GLY A 152 26.65 1.14 8.72
C GLY A 152 26.64 -0.07 9.66
N LYS A 153 27.10 0.14 10.90
CA LYS A 153 27.31 -0.93 11.90
C LYS A 153 25.98 -1.61 12.27
N ASN A 154 26.07 -2.89 12.67
CA ASN A 154 24.96 -3.60 13.30
C ASN A 154 25.03 -3.52 14.83
N LYS A 155 26.21 -3.19 15.37
CA LYS A 155 26.53 -3.22 16.79
C LYS A 155 27.67 -2.25 17.09
N LEU A 156 27.57 -1.58 18.24
CA LEU A 156 28.66 -0.84 18.89
C LEU A 156 29.50 -1.72 19.81
#